data_AF-A0A5J4YHS9-F1
#
_entry.id   AF-A0A5J4YHS9-F1
#
_cell.length_a   1.000
_cell.length_b   1.000
_cell.length_c   1.000
_cell.angle_alpha   90.00
_cell.angle_beta   90.00
_cell.angle_gamma   90.00
#
_symmetry.space_group_name_H-M   'P 1'
#
loop_
_entity.id
_entity.type
_entity.pdbx_description
1 polymer ?
#
loop_
_entity_poly.entity_id
_entity_poly.type
_entity_poly.pdbx_seq_one_letter_code
_entity_poly.pdbx_strand_id
1 'polypeptide(L)'
;MMMREQRTLSRVLRFHGIGLHSGRIAGIKLLPVLRPNYGIWLRRVDIPHALPIEASWRNVVAAPLCTVLGDWDAIRRKNERQASQSPCEMLDAAIAKRANTVWTVEHLLAALHAVQLENLIVEVDGCEIPILDGSSSLFLQALVQNLRDIPFPSLSAGPVENKDFCPGPQERAKLRVQRSLKVQGRSGQWAELSPPPLAAQRELQIELVIDFSPPADSGSGTAAPAFEDSEQPFHAAQQHILVRDAHHVFAEELSAARTFCLESQLRGLWKQGLARGGSRRNALVFSQKRDDESGAVQLTLERHQAARFADEMVRHKALDVMGDLRLAGGILAATYRASQPSHALNLALVEKVFESGANYAVV
;
A
#
# COMPACT_ATOMS: atom_id res chain seq x y z
N MET A 1 -29.02 -12.79 -2.93
CA MET A 1 -27.80 -12.19 -2.36
C MET A 1 -27.96 -10.68 -2.46
N MET A 2 -28.13 -9.96 -1.35
CA MET A 2 -28.22 -8.49 -1.41
C MET A 2 -26.84 -7.95 -1.78
N MET A 3 -26.72 -7.40 -2.99
CA MET A 3 -25.52 -6.67 -3.41
C MET A 3 -25.41 -5.40 -2.58
N ARG A 4 -24.23 -5.16 -2.01
CA ARG A 4 -23.97 -3.93 -1.26
C ARG A 4 -23.88 -2.77 -2.23
N GLU A 5 -24.36 -1.60 -1.81
CA GLU A 5 -24.14 -0.36 -2.54
C GLU A 5 -22.63 -0.04 -2.61
N GLN A 6 -22.22 0.46 -3.78
CA GLN A 6 -20.85 0.93 -3.98
C GLN A 6 -20.66 2.33 -3.42
N ARG A 7 -19.44 2.69 -3.07
CA ARG A 7 -19.16 4.03 -2.51
C ARG A 7 -18.33 4.93 -3.41
N THR A 8 -18.66 6.22 -3.35
CA THR A 8 -17.85 7.33 -3.85
C THR A 8 -17.85 8.48 -2.83
N LEU A 9 -17.33 9.65 -3.22
CA LEU A 9 -17.35 10.85 -2.40
C LEU A 9 -18.65 11.65 -2.57
N SER A 10 -19.05 12.36 -1.53
CA SER A 10 -20.17 13.32 -1.59
C SER A 10 -19.75 14.65 -2.23
N ARG A 11 -18.46 15.00 -2.17
CA ARG A 11 -17.86 16.20 -2.76
C ARG A 11 -16.39 15.98 -3.13
N VAL A 12 -15.81 16.92 -3.87
CA VAL A 12 -14.38 16.92 -4.16
C VAL A 12 -13.58 17.18 -2.88
N LEU A 13 -12.58 16.34 -2.61
CA LEU A 13 -11.59 16.55 -1.54
C LEU A 13 -10.25 16.97 -2.13
N ARG A 14 -9.46 17.71 -1.36
CA ARG A 14 -8.15 18.24 -1.78
C ARG A 14 -7.14 18.04 -0.68
N PHE A 15 -5.95 17.58 -1.06
CA PHE A 15 -4.81 17.45 -0.17
C PHE A 15 -3.60 18.07 -0.84
N HIS A 16 -2.75 18.69 -0.03
CA HIS A 16 -1.54 19.34 -0.50
C HIS A 16 -0.43 19.11 0.51
N GLY A 17 0.78 18.88 0.03
CA GLY A 17 1.94 18.63 0.86
C GLY A 17 3.20 18.43 0.04
N ILE A 18 4.12 17.65 0.59
CA ILE A 18 5.38 17.27 -0.06
C ILE A 18 5.34 15.76 -0.36
N GLY A 19 5.90 15.34 -1.49
CA GLY A 19 6.18 13.94 -1.74
C GLY A 19 7.34 13.46 -0.86
N LEU A 20 7.22 12.28 -0.23
CA LEU A 20 8.24 11.73 0.67
C LEU A 20 9.57 11.55 -0.05
N HIS A 21 9.56 10.89 -1.21
CA HIS A 21 10.77 10.53 -1.93
C HIS A 21 11.24 11.66 -2.83
N SER A 22 10.35 12.24 -3.63
CA SER A 22 10.69 13.30 -4.59
C SER A 22 11.09 14.61 -3.91
N GLY A 23 10.56 14.89 -2.72
CA GLY A 23 10.71 16.18 -2.03
C GLY A 23 10.06 17.34 -2.77
N ARG A 24 9.21 17.06 -3.77
CA ARG A 24 8.49 18.07 -4.55
C ARG A 24 7.13 18.34 -3.91
N ILE A 25 6.61 19.53 -4.13
CA ILE A 25 5.23 19.84 -3.78
C ILE A 25 4.30 18.90 -4.56
N ALA A 26 3.37 18.30 -3.85
CA ALA A 26 2.40 17.34 -4.35
C ALA A 26 0.99 17.78 -3.95
N GLY A 27 0.13 17.94 -4.95
CA GLY A 27 -1.28 18.25 -4.76
C GLY A 27 -2.15 17.13 -5.33
N ILE A 28 -3.17 16.70 -4.59
CA ILE A 28 -4.17 15.78 -5.13
C ILE A 28 -5.59 16.31 -4.95
N LYS A 29 -6.46 15.94 -5.88
CA LYS A 29 -7.91 16.07 -5.72
C LYS A 29 -8.55 14.71 -5.87
N LEU A 30 -9.47 14.39 -4.97
CA LEU A 30 -10.31 13.20 -5.06
C LEU A 30 -11.67 13.63 -5.60
N LEU A 31 -12.01 13.18 -6.80
CA LEU A 31 -13.25 13.53 -7.49
C LEU A 31 -14.24 12.37 -7.40
N PRO A 32 -15.50 12.63 -7.00
CA PRO A 32 -16.52 11.60 -6.98
C PRO A 32 -16.86 11.11 -8.38
N VAL A 33 -17.18 9.83 -8.48
CA VAL A 33 -17.71 9.21 -9.70
C VAL A 33 -18.94 8.40 -9.35
N LEU A 34 -20.10 8.87 -9.85
CA LEU A 34 -21.39 8.23 -9.60
C LEU A 34 -21.67 7.02 -10.50
N ARG A 35 -20.82 6.78 -11.51
CA ARG A 35 -20.94 5.62 -12.38
C ARG A 35 -20.55 4.36 -11.58
N PRO A 36 -21.44 3.37 -11.43
CA PRO A 36 -21.09 2.09 -10.80
C PRO A 36 -19.98 1.37 -11.57
N ASN A 37 -19.20 0.55 -10.86
CA ASN A 37 -18.08 -0.23 -11.37
C ASN A 37 -16.94 0.57 -12.02
N TYR A 38 -16.90 1.89 -11.79
CA TYR A 38 -15.89 2.77 -12.38
C TYR A 38 -14.48 2.49 -11.88
N GLY A 39 -14.31 2.36 -10.57
CA GLY A 39 -13.01 2.13 -9.95
C GLY A 39 -12.25 3.34 -9.48
N ILE A 40 -11.01 3.08 -9.09
CA ILE A 40 -10.06 4.09 -8.65
C ILE A 40 -9.07 4.34 -9.78
N TRP A 41 -9.05 5.57 -10.27
CA TRP A 41 -8.17 5.99 -11.36
C TRP A 41 -7.32 7.17 -10.95
N LEU A 42 -6.03 7.16 -11.26
CA LEU A 42 -5.11 8.26 -11.01
C LEU A 42 -4.85 8.98 -12.33
N ARG A 43 -4.90 10.31 -12.31
CA ARG A 43 -4.62 11.14 -13.49
C ARG A 43 -3.64 12.24 -13.13
N ARG A 44 -2.45 12.18 -13.75
CA ARG A 44 -1.47 13.26 -13.72
C ARG A 44 -1.99 14.46 -14.50
N VAL A 45 -2.33 15.56 -13.81
CA VAL A 45 -2.88 16.76 -14.44
C VAL A 45 -1.80 17.75 -14.89
N ASP A 46 -0.58 17.60 -14.39
CA ASP A 46 0.58 18.41 -14.77
C ASP A 46 1.24 17.94 -16.09
N ILE A 47 0.81 16.80 -16.63
CA ILE A 47 1.26 16.24 -17.90
C ILE A 47 0.14 16.38 -18.94
N PRO A 48 0.30 17.19 -20.00
CA PRO A 48 -0.68 17.29 -21.08
C PRO A 48 -0.97 15.92 -21.70
N HIS A 49 -2.26 15.60 -21.88
CA HIS A 49 -2.74 14.36 -22.50
C HIS A 49 -2.30 13.06 -21.80
N ALA A 50 -1.87 13.12 -20.53
CA ALA A 50 -1.58 11.90 -19.78
C ALA A 50 -2.82 11.00 -19.68
N LEU A 51 -2.64 9.73 -20.06
CA LEU A 51 -3.68 8.72 -19.90
C LEU A 51 -3.88 8.44 -18.39
N PRO A 52 -5.13 8.30 -17.93
CA PRO A 52 -5.40 7.84 -16.57
C PRO A 52 -4.82 6.45 -16.32
N ILE A 53 -4.33 6.22 -15.11
CA ILE A 53 -3.75 4.95 -14.64
C ILE A 53 -4.73 4.34 -13.64
N GLU A 54 -5.25 3.15 -13.93
CA GLU A 54 -6.09 2.43 -12.95
C GLU A 54 -5.26 2.01 -11.74
N ALA A 55 -5.80 2.16 -10.53
CA ALA A 55 -5.23 1.59 -9.31
C ALA A 55 -5.43 0.07 -9.30
N SER A 56 -4.60 -0.62 -10.09
CA SER A 56 -4.59 -2.06 -10.27
C SER A 56 -3.16 -2.58 -10.17
N TRP A 57 -3.00 -3.80 -9.65
CA TRP A 57 -1.71 -4.49 -9.62
C TRP A 57 -1.07 -4.57 -11.01
N ARG A 58 -1.88 -4.61 -12.08
CA ARG A 58 -1.42 -4.62 -13.47
C ARG A 58 -0.65 -3.38 -13.87
N ASN A 59 -0.90 -2.25 -13.21
CA ASN A 59 -0.27 -0.97 -13.49
C ASN A 59 0.85 -0.63 -12.50
N VAL A 60 1.23 -1.56 -11.62
CA VAL A 60 2.39 -1.38 -10.74
C VAL A 60 3.66 -1.52 -11.56
N VAL A 61 4.51 -0.50 -11.52
CA VAL A 61 5.75 -0.43 -12.31
C VAL A 61 7.01 -0.51 -11.45
N ALA A 62 6.89 -0.21 -10.15
CA ALA A 62 7.93 -0.38 -9.16
C ALA A 62 7.33 -0.53 -7.75
N ALA A 63 8.05 -1.26 -6.90
CA ALA A 63 7.72 -1.53 -5.50
C ALA A 63 8.91 -1.43 -4.49
N PRO A 64 10.14 -1.01 -4.86
CA PRO A 64 11.13 -0.65 -3.85
C PRO A 64 10.74 0.66 -3.13
N LEU A 65 10.76 0.63 -1.79
CA LEU A 65 10.51 1.76 -0.88
C LEU A 65 9.05 2.28 -0.84
N CYS A 66 8.34 2.25 -1.96
CA CYS A 66 6.92 2.62 -2.08
C CYS A 66 6.28 1.88 -3.26
N THR A 67 4.95 1.88 -3.34
CA THR A 67 4.23 1.35 -4.50
C THR A 67 4.06 2.44 -5.55
N VAL A 68 4.47 2.15 -6.78
CA VAL A 68 4.44 3.08 -7.91
C VAL A 68 3.54 2.55 -9.01
N LEU A 69 2.55 3.34 -9.40
CA LEU A 69 1.68 3.07 -10.54
C LEU A 69 2.15 3.83 -11.77
N GLY A 70 1.99 3.24 -12.96
CA GLY A 70 2.42 3.85 -14.21
C GLY A 70 1.82 3.22 -15.45
N ASP A 71 1.97 3.93 -16.57
CA ASP A 71 1.66 3.42 -17.90
C ASP A 71 2.80 2.52 -18.42
N TRP A 72 2.58 1.21 -18.40
CA TRP A 72 3.54 0.21 -18.87
C TRP A 72 3.89 0.38 -20.35
N ASP A 73 2.97 0.81 -21.21
CA ASP A 73 3.24 0.96 -22.64
C ASP A 73 4.16 2.16 -22.89
N ALA A 74 4.04 3.22 -22.09
CA ALA A 74 4.97 4.34 -22.11
C ALA A 74 6.37 3.97 -21.56
N ILE A 75 6.44 3.02 -20.63
CA ILE A 75 7.69 2.55 -20.00
C ILE A 75 8.41 1.52 -20.89
N ARG A 76 7.71 0.50 -21.42
CA ARG A 76 8.28 -0.54 -22.29
C ARG A 76 8.85 0.02 -23.60
N ARG A 77 8.13 0.94 -24.26
CA ARG A 77 8.63 1.65 -25.47
C ARG A 77 9.94 2.41 -25.25
N LYS A 78 10.28 2.74 -24.00
CA LYS A 78 11.53 3.43 -23.64
C LYS A 78 12.62 2.47 -23.14
N ASN A 79 12.26 1.30 -22.61
CA ASN A 79 13.18 0.36 -21.95
C ASN A 79 13.71 -0.77 -22.84
N GLU A 80 13.19 -0.97 -24.07
CA GLU A 80 13.80 -1.88 -25.08
C GLU A 80 15.28 -1.55 -25.41
N ARG A 81 15.82 -0.43 -24.90
CA ARG A 81 17.23 -0.04 -25.08
C ARG A 81 18.12 -0.18 -23.83
N GLN A 82 17.60 -0.52 -22.63
CA GLN A 82 18.37 -0.43 -21.37
C GLN A 82 17.99 -1.50 -20.30
N ALA A 83 18.18 -2.78 -20.61
CA ALA A 83 17.81 -3.92 -19.76
C ALA A 83 18.67 -4.14 -18.49
N SER A 84 19.53 -3.19 -18.09
CA SER A 84 20.52 -3.38 -17.00
C SER A 84 20.45 -2.35 -15.87
N GLN A 85 19.43 -1.48 -15.84
CA GLN A 85 19.35 -0.40 -14.85
C GLN A 85 18.73 -0.83 -13.53
N SER A 86 19.29 -0.31 -12.44
CA SER A 86 18.75 -0.45 -11.09
C SER A 86 17.39 0.25 -10.96
N PRO A 87 16.52 -0.15 -10.01
CA PRO A 87 15.25 0.52 -9.77
C PRO A 87 15.35 2.02 -9.50
N CYS A 88 16.47 2.47 -8.91
CA CYS A 88 16.75 3.88 -8.68
C CYS A 88 17.06 4.65 -9.97
N GLU A 89 17.83 4.07 -10.90
CA GLU A 89 18.13 4.70 -12.19
C GLU A 89 16.88 4.80 -13.07
N MET A 90 15.99 3.79 -13.00
CA MET A 90 14.68 3.85 -13.64
C MET A 90 13.82 4.97 -13.05
N LEU A 91 13.94 5.21 -11.73
CA LEU A 91 13.18 6.20 -10.98
C LEU A 91 13.64 7.64 -11.29
N ASP A 92 14.95 7.89 -11.32
CA ASP A 92 15.55 9.17 -11.73
C ASP A 92 15.28 9.47 -13.20
N ALA A 93 15.41 8.46 -14.07
CA ALA A 93 15.07 8.60 -15.49
C ALA A 93 13.57 8.87 -15.69
N ALA A 94 12.70 8.26 -14.89
CA ALA A 94 11.25 8.51 -14.91
C ALA A 94 10.91 9.94 -14.46
N ILE A 95 11.52 10.45 -13.39
CA ILE A 95 11.36 11.86 -12.96
C ILE A 95 11.85 12.80 -14.07
N ALA A 96 13.08 12.59 -14.56
CA ALA A 96 13.72 13.47 -15.54
C ALA A 96 12.94 13.52 -16.87
N LYS A 97 12.31 12.41 -17.26
CA LYS A 97 11.53 12.30 -18.51
C LYS A 97 10.03 12.60 -18.33
N ARG A 98 9.59 13.11 -17.16
CA ARG A 98 8.17 13.31 -16.82
C ARG A 98 7.31 12.08 -17.16
N ALA A 99 7.76 10.89 -16.74
CA ALA A 99 6.99 9.68 -16.94
C ALA A 99 5.60 9.82 -16.31
N ASN A 100 4.59 9.24 -16.97
CA ASN A 100 3.24 9.14 -16.42
C ASN A 100 3.22 8.05 -15.34
N THR A 101 3.75 8.41 -14.17
CA THR A 101 3.80 7.56 -12.98
C THR A 101 3.31 8.34 -11.76
N VAL A 102 2.77 7.62 -10.77
CA VAL A 102 2.34 8.16 -9.48
C VAL A 102 2.89 7.26 -8.37
N TRP A 103 3.62 7.87 -7.45
CA TRP A 103 4.37 7.19 -6.40
C TRP A 103 3.66 7.27 -5.05
N THR A 104 4.02 6.37 -4.14
CA THR A 104 3.59 6.38 -2.73
C THR A 104 2.06 6.34 -2.60
N VAL A 105 1.43 5.45 -3.38
CA VAL A 105 -0.03 5.33 -3.43
C VAL A 105 -0.61 4.61 -2.22
N GLU A 106 0.20 3.80 -1.54
CA GLU A 106 -0.19 2.87 -0.47
C GLU A 106 -0.94 3.52 0.69
N HIS A 107 -0.54 4.69 1.20
CA HIS A 107 -1.22 5.31 2.36
C HIS A 107 -2.60 5.84 1.99
N LEU A 108 -2.75 6.40 0.80
CA LEU A 108 -4.05 6.83 0.27
C LEU A 108 -4.94 5.61 -0.01
N LEU A 109 -4.38 4.58 -0.67
CA LEU A 109 -5.13 3.35 -0.97
C LEU A 109 -5.55 2.60 0.30
N ALA A 110 -4.74 2.62 1.36
CA ALA A 110 -5.10 2.03 2.65
C ALA A 110 -6.32 2.74 3.26
N ALA A 111 -6.33 4.08 3.24
CA ALA A 111 -7.48 4.86 3.70
C ALA A 111 -8.73 4.59 2.86
N LEU A 112 -8.61 4.53 1.52
CA LEU A 112 -9.70 4.19 0.61
C LEU A 112 -10.21 2.75 0.80
N HIS A 113 -9.32 1.80 1.07
CA HIS A 113 -9.65 0.41 1.37
C HIS A 113 -10.45 0.29 2.68
N ALA A 114 -10.04 1.04 3.72
CA ALA A 114 -10.72 1.05 5.02
C ALA A 114 -12.15 1.58 4.93
N VAL A 115 -12.39 2.70 4.23
CA VAL A 115 -13.75 3.24 4.02
C VAL A 115 -14.52 2.54 2.90
N GLN A 116 -13.85 1.62 2.20
CA GLN A 116 -14.41 0.79 1.14
C GLN A 116 -14.95 1.64 -0.02
N LEU A 117 -14.17 2.66 -0.41
CA LEU A 117 -14.52 3.60 -1.47
C LEU A 117 -14.03 3.07 -2.81
N GLU A 118 -14.95 2.83 -3.74
CA GLU A 118 -14.69 2.05 -4.96
C GLU A 118 -14.58 2.90 -6.21
N ASN A 119 -15.28 4.04 -6.28
CA ASN A 119 -15.38 4.84 -7.50
C ASN A 119 -14.86 6.26 -7.25
N LEU A 120 -13.71 6.61 -7.81
CA LEU A 120 -13.16 7.98 -7.79
C LEU A 120 -12.10 8.18 -8.86
N ILE A 121 -11.88 9.46 -9.20
CA ILE A 121 -10.68 9.91 -9.91
C ILE A 121 -9.78 10.66 -8.92
N VAL A 122 -8.51 10.29 -8.86
CA VAL A 122 -7.45 10.97 -8.13
C VAL A 122 -6.68 11.82 -9.13
N GLU A 123 -6.97 13.12 -9.20
CA GLU A 123 -6.11 14.05 -9.92
C GLU A 123 -4.84 14.28 -9.11
N VAL A 124 -3.68 14.19 -9.76
CA VAL A 124 -2.36 14.37 -9.14
C VAL A 124 -1.60 15.47 -9.89
N ASP A 125 -1.23 16.52 -9.19
CA ASP A 125 -0.32 17.56 -9.64
C ASP A 125 1.08 17.27 -9.07
N GLY A 126 1.94 16.69 -9.92
CA GLY A 126 3.24 16.13 -9.54
C GLY A 126 3.28 14.61 -9.58
N CYS A 127 4.44 14.00 -9.31
CA CYS A 127 4.66 12.55 -9.54
C CYS A 127 4.36 11.64 -8.34
N GLU A 128 3.92 12.18 -7.22
CA GLU A 128 3.83 11.46 -5.94
C GLU A 128 2.60 11.93 -5.16
N ILE A 129 1.98 11.02 -4.41
CA ILE A 129 0.92 11.38 -3.44
C ILE A 129 1.57 12.11 -2.26
N PRO A 130 1.00 13.22 -1.75
CA PRO A 130 1.60 13.93 -0.62
C PRO A 130 1.66 13.03 0.61
N ILE A 131 2.83 12.99 1.28
CA ILE A 131 3.05 12.12 2.44
C ILE A 131 2.29 12.58 3.70
N LEU A 132 1.87 13.85 3.72
CA LEU A 132 1.21 14.49 4.85
C LEU A 132 2.01 14.31 6.15
N ASP A 133 1.46 13.60 7.13
CA ASP A 133 2.11 13.31 8.41
C ASP A 133 2.80 11.94 8.46
N GLY A 134 2.89 11.24 7.32
CA GLY A 134 3.45 9.90 7.22
C GLY A 134 2.47 8.76 7.45
N SER A 135 1.20 9.05 7.73
CA SER A 135 0.17 8.07 8.04
C SER A 135 -1.06 8.22 7.12
N SER A 136 -2.05 7.34 7.29
CA SER A 136 -3.34 7.43 6.57
C SER A 136 -4.38 8.29 7.29
N SER A 137 -4.13 8.75 8.52
CA SER A 137 -5.17 9.39 9.34
C SER A 137 -5.76 10.63 8.70
N LEU A 138 -4.94 11.51 8.11
CA LEU A 138 -5.43 12.74 7.50
C LEU A 138 -6.29 12.47 6.25
N PHE A 139 -5.93 11.45 5.46
CA PHE A 139 -6.79 10.97 4.39
C PHE A 139 -8.10 10.42 4.95
N LEU A 140 -8.01 9.51 5.92
CA LEU A 140 -9.16 8.82 6.50
C LEU A 140 -10.18 9.80 7.11
N GLN A 141 -9.72 10.76 7.92
CA GLN A 141 -10.57 11.77 8.56
C GLN A 141 -11.39 12.56 7.54
N ALA A 142 -10.77 12.95 6.42
CA ALA A 142 -11.46 13.64 5.35
C ALA A 142 -12.40 12.71 4.58
N LEU A 143 -12.04 11.44 4.37
CA LEU A 143 -12.88 10.47 3.66
C LEU A 143 -14.16 10.16 4.44
N VAL A 144 -14.07 9.81 5.73
CA VAL A 144 -15.24 9.37 6.54
C VAL A 144 -16.33 10.44 6.64
N GLN A 145 -15.97 11.71 6.57
CA GLN A 145 -16.92 12.84 6.60
C GLN A 145 -17.61 13.09 5.26
N ASN A 146 -17.18 12.43 4.18
CA ASN A 146 -17.52 12.79 2.80
C ASN A 146 -17.83 11.58 1.93
N LEU A 147 -18.37 10.50 2.50
CA LEU A 147 -18.82 9.33 1.76
C LEU A 147 -20.23 9.54 1.21
N ARG A 148 -20.48 8.92 0.05
CA ARG A 148 -21.80 8.80 -0.57
C ARG A 148 -21.93 7.40 -1.16
N ASP A 149 -23.00 6.70 -0.81
CA ASP A 149 -23.37 5.46 -1.48
C ASP A 149 -23.95 5.76 -2.88
N ILE A 150 -23.61 4.91 -3.84
CA ILE A 150 -24.14 4.92 -5.20
C ILE A 150 -25.31 3.94 -5.21
N PRO A 151 -26.54 4.43 -5.40
CA PRO A 151 -27.70 3.56 -5.49
C PRO A 151 -27.50 2.52 -6.57
N PHE A 152 -27.88 1.28 -6.28
CA PHE A 152 -27.79 0.20 -7.25
C PHE A 152 -28.56 0.59 -8.53
N PRO A 153 -27.96 0.55 -9.72
CA PRO A 153 -28.71 0.83 -10.94
C PRO A 153 -29.81 -0.23 -11.06
N SER A 154 -31.06 0.20 -11.30
CA SER A 154 -32.09 -0.74 -11.74
C SER A 154 -31.56 -1.48 -12.97
N LEU A 155 -31.82 -2.79 -13.07
CA LEU A 155 -31.38 -3.72 -14.12
C LEU A 155 -31.66 -3.29 -15.58
N SER A 156 -32.19 -2.08 -15.81
CA SER A 156 -32.53 -1.47 -17.09
C SER A 156 -31.40 -0.65 -17.75
N ALA A 157 -30.28 -0.41 -17.07
CA ALA A 157 -29.10 0.19 -17.71
C ALA A 157 -28.37 -0.90 -18.50
N GLY A 158 -28.64 -0.99 -19.81
CA GLY A 158 -27.98 -1.93 -20.72
C GLY A 158 -26.45 -1.85 -20.68
N PRO A 159 -25.74 -2.82 -21.31
CA PRO A 159 -24.28 -2.85 -21.34
C PRO A 159 -23.77 -1.52 -21.87
N VAL A 160 -22.96 -0.83 -21.05
CA VAL A 160 -22.33 0.43 -21.47
C VAL A 160 -21.18 0.07 -22.40
N GLU A 161 -21.46 -0.03 -23.69
CA GLU A 161 -20.44 -0.04 -24.73
C GLU A 161 -19.78 1.34 -24.77
N ASN A 162 -18.60 1.46 -24.17
CA ASN A 162 -17.72 2.58 -24.42
C ASN A 162 -16.34 2.02 -24.76
N LYS A 163 -15.99 2.09 -26.06
CA LYS A 163 -14.75 1.51 -26.61
C LYS A 163 -13.46 2.20 -26.13
N ASP A 164 -13.58 3.33 -25.43
CA ASP A 164 -12.42 4.11 -24.96
C ASP A 164 -12.09 3.94 -23.47
N PHE A 165 -12.88 3.17 -22.72
CA PHE A 165 -12.61 2.90 -21.30
C PHE A 165 -13.16 1.51 -20.96
N CYS A 166 -12.26 0.53 -20.79
CA CYS A 166 -12.63 -0.84 -20.44
C CYS A 166 -13.44 -0.89 -19.14
N PRO A 167 -14.68 -1.42 -19.15
CA PRO A 167 -15.27 -1.92 -17.93
C PRO A 167 -14.50 -3.19 -17.54
N GLY A 168 -13.66 -3.11 -16.51
CA GLY A 168 -13.34 -4.31 -15.73
C GLY A 168 -14.66 -4.95 -15.27
N PRO A 169 -14.73 -6.29 -15.20
CA PRO A 169 -15.99 -7.03 -15.15
C PRO A 169 -16.88 -6.59 -13.98
N GLN A 170 -18.18 -6.74 -14.19
CA GLN A 170 -19.32 -6.22 -13.44
C GLN A 170 -19.44 -6.61 -11.95
N GLU A 171 -18.35 -6.99 -11.30
CA GLU A 171 -18.32 -7.30 -9.88
C GLU A 171 -17.06 -6.71 -9.24
N ARG A 172 -17.05 -5.38 -8.99
CA ARG A 172 -16.19 -4.82 -7.93
C ARG A 172 -16.78 -5.25 -6.58
N ALA A 173 -16.71 -6.55 -6.34
CA ALA A 173 -17.23 -7.18 -5.16
C ALA A 173 -16.11 -7.49 -4.18
N LYS A 174 -16.50 -8.08 -3.07
CA LYS A 174 -15.56 -8.65 -2.15
C LYS A 174 -14.95 -9.88 -2.81
N LEU A 175 -13.63 -9.99 -2.80
CA LEU A 175 -12.89 -11.12 -3.34
C LEU A 175 -12.51 -12.03 -2.18
N ARG A 176 -13.12 -13.21 -2.10
CA ARG A 176 -12.79 -14.21 -1.07
C ARG A 176 -11.70 -15.14 -1.58
N VAL A 177 -10.54 -15.14 -0.92
CA VAL A 177 -9.47 -16.10 -1.20
C VAL A 177 -9.95 -17.53 -0.86
N GLN A 178 -9.78 -18.46 -1.79
CA GLN A 178 -10.27 -19.84 -1.70
C GLN A 178 -9.21 -20.85 -1.26
N ARG A 179 -7.92 -20.53 -1.42
CA ARG A 179 -6.81 -21.40 -1.03
C ARG A 179 -5.58 -20.59 -0.60
N SER A 180 -4.67 -21.24 0.12
CA SER A 180 -3.39 -20.63 0.50
C SER A 180 -2.53 -20.31 -0.72
N LEU A 181 -2.03 -19.08 -0.77
CA LEU A 181 -1.13 -18.54 -1.78
C LEU A 181 0.06 -17.96 -1.04
N LYS A 182 1.27 -18.46 -1.31
CA LYS A 182 2.49 -18.06 -0.62
C LYS A 182 3.55 -17.53 -1.56
N VAL A 183 4.27 -16.50 -1.14
CA VAL A 183 5.44 -15.93 -1.80
C VAL A 183 6.61 -15.85 -0.82
N GLN A 184 7.82 -15.95 -1.33
CA GLN A 184 9.05 -15.87 -0.54
C GLN A 184 10.04 -14.91 -1.19
N GLY A 185 10.69 -14.10 -0.36
CA GLY A 185 11.81 -13.26 -0.73
C GLY A 185 13.12 -14.05 -0.73
N ARG A 186 14.19 -13.41 -1.21
CA ARG A 186 15.51 -14.04 -1.36
C ARG A 186 16.24 -14.28 -0.04
N SER A 187 15.85 -13.58 1.02
CA SER A 187 16.54 -13.58 2.31
C SER A 187 15.63 -14.10 3.44
N GLY A 188 14.70 -15.02 3.12
CA GLY A 188 13.83 -15.68 4.10
C GLY A 188 12.54 -14.93 4.44
N GLN A 189 12.34 -13.70 3.92
CA GLN A 189 11.06 -13.01 4.05
C GLN A 189 9.96 -13.79 3.34
N TRP A 190 8.73 -13.72 3.82
CA TRP A 190 7.61 -14.39 3.16
C TRP A 190 6.29 -13.71 3.46
N ALA A 191 5.32 -13.92 2.58
CA ALA A 191 3.95 -13.52 2.80
C ALA A 191 2.99 -14.60 2.26
N GLU A 192 1.83 -14.74 2.87
CA GLU A 192 0.81 -15.71 2.53
C GLU A 192 -0.59 -15.07 2.62
N LEU A 193 -1.43 -15.33 1.62
CA LEU A 193 -2.88 -15.14 1.70
C LEU A 193 -3.52 -16.51 1.82
N SER A 194 -4.35 -16.74 2.84
CA SER A 194 -5.15 -17.95 2.99
C SER A 194 -6.63 -17.60 3.14
N PRO A 195 -7.54 -18.58 2.99
CA PRO A 195 -8.96 -18.34 3.19
C PRO A 195 -9.24 -17.72 4.56
N PRO A 196 -10.21 -16.81 4.66
CA PRO A 196 -10.58 -16.24 5.94
C PRO A 196 -11.15 -17.35 6.86
N PRO A 197 -11.04 -17.21 8.19
CA PRO A 197 -11.63 -18.14 9.13
C PRO A 197 -13.15 -18.27 8.91
N LEU A 198 -13.72 -19.44 9.25
CA LEU A 198 -15.16 -19.69 9.12
C LEU A 198 -16.03 -18.67 9.87
N ALA A 199 -15.54 -18.13 10.99
CA ALA A 199 -16.23 -17.11 11.78
C ALA A 199 -16.12 -15.69 11.18
N ALA A 200 -15.13 -15.46 10.31
CA ALA A 200 -14.74 -14.14 9.79
C ALA A 200 -14.68 -14.15 8.25
N GLN A 201 -15.59 -14.90 7.58
CA GLN A 201 -15.58 -15.14 6.13
C GLN A 201 -15.61 -13.86 5.26
N ARG A 202 -15.93 -12.73 5.89
CA ARG A 202 -16.07 -11.42 5.27
C ARG A 202 -14.98 -10.44 5.73
N GLU A 203 -13.93 -10.86 6.40
CA GLU A 203 -12.97 -9.91 6.97
C GLU A 203 -11.58 -10.13 6.38
N LEU A 204 -10.78 -9.06 6.43
CA LEU A 204 -9.36 -9.14 6.18
C LEU A 204 -8.69 -9.21 7.56
N GLN A 205 -8.13 -10.37 7.88
CA GLN A 205 -7.28 -10.54 9.03
C GLN A 205 -5.82 -10.33 8.58
N ILE A 206 -5.04 -9.58 9.35
CA ILE A 206 -3.62 -9.33 9.09
C ILE A 206 -2.82 -9.77 10.30
N GLU A 207 -1.86 -10.65 10.09
CA GLU A 207 -0.93 -11.09 11.13
C GLU A 207 0.48 -11.00 10.57
N LEU A 208 1.34 -10.17 11.14
CA LEU A 208 2.70 -10.01 10.58
C LEU A 208 3.74 -9.77 11.66
N VAL A 209 4.97 -10.15 11.32
CA VAL A 209 6.16 -9.90 12.12
C VAL A 209 7.15 -9.06 11.31
N ILE A 210 7.77 -8.07 11.95
CA ILE A 210 8.95 -7.38 11.45
C ILE A 210 10.13 -7.68 12.37
N ASP A 211 11.33 -7.78 11.81
CA ASP A 211 12.55 -8.03 12.58
C ASP A 211 13.71 -7.26 11.97
N PHE A 212 14.33 -6.40 12.78
CA PHE A 212 15.49 -5.58 12.40
C PHE A 212 16.81 -6.16 12.94
N SER A 213 16.77 -7.34 13.56
CA SER A 213 17.98 -8.08 13.95
C SER A 213 18.75 -8.53 12.70
N PRO A 214 20.09 -8.64 12.76
CA PRO A 214 20.86 -9.19 11.66
C PRO A 214 20.38 -10.62 11.34
N PRO A 215 20.49 -11.08 10.08
CA PRO A 215 20.24 -12.48 9.76
C PRO A 215 21.14 -13.34 10.66
N ALA A 216 20.59 -14.38 11.29
CA ALA A 216 21.40 -15.32 12.05
C ALA A 216 22.57 -15.79 11.16
N ASP A 217 23.80 -15.72 11.70
CA ASP A 217 25.00 -16.13 10.97
C ASP A 217 24.76 -17.49 10.30
N SER A 218 25.27 -17.62 9.08
CA SER A 218 25.07 -18.74 8.16
C SER A 218 25.51 -20.09 8.75
N GLY A 219 24.66 -20.65 9.60
CA GLY A 219 24.81 -21.92 10.28
C GLY A 219 23.43 -22.47 10.63
N SER A 220 22.85 -23.19 9.66
CA SER A 220 21.69 -24.11 9.84
C SER A 220 20.55 -23.63 10.75
N GLY A 221 19.60 -22.88 10.21
CA GLY A 221 18.31 -22.66 10.86
C GLY A 221 17.46 -21.60 10.17
N THR A 222 16.64 -22.00 9.20
CA THR A 222 15.62 -21.14 8.56
C THR A 222 14.39 -20.94 9.45
N ALA A 223 14.58 -20.67 10.75
CA ALA A 223 13.45 -20.40 11.63
C ALA A 223 12.92 -19.01 11.30
N ALA A 224 11.75 -18.96 10.66
CA ALA A 224 10.99 -17.72 10.55
C ALA A 224 10.74 -17.18 11.98
N PRO A 225 10.78 -15.85 12.19
CA PRO A 225 10.48 -15.28 13.49
C PRO A 225 9.09 -15.74 13.94
N ALA A 226 9.00 -16.19 15.20
CA ALA A 226 7.80 -16.81 15.74
C ALA A 226 6.70 -15.75 15.97
N PHE A 227 5.45 -16.13 15.74
CA PHE A 227 4.28 -15.33 16.11
C PHE A 227 4.00 -15.56 17.60
N GLU A 228 4.71 -14.84 18.47
CA GLU A 228 4.53 -14.95 19.92
C GLU A 228 3.81 -13.71 20.48
N ASP A 229 2.63 -13.95 21.07
CA ASP A 229 1.88 -12.95 21.84
C ASP A 229 2.60 -12.68 23.18
N SER A 230 3.58 -11.78 23.19
CA SER A 230 4.22 -11.29 24.42
C SER A 230 4.09 -9.77 24.52
N GLU A 231 4.05 -9.22 25.75
CA GLU A 231 4.11 -7.77 25.97
C GLU A 231 5.41 -7.23 25.36
N GLN A 232 5.28 -6.53 24.23
CA GLN A 232 6.45 -6.12 23.46
C GLN A 232 7.08 -4.87 24.08
N PRO A 233 8.37 -4.90 24.43
CA PRO A 233 9.04 -3.70 24.88
C PRO A 233 9.03 -2.65 23.76
N PHE A 234 8.83 -1.38 24.14
CA PHE A 234 8.98 -0.25 23.22
C PHE A 234 10.33 -0.37 22.48
N HIS A 235 10.29 -0.31 21.15
CA HIS A 235 11.49 -0.38 20.29
C HIS A 235 12.22 -1.73 20.25
N ALA A 236 11.52 -2.83 20.55
CA ALA A 236 12.01 -4.17 20.23
C ALA A 236 12.40 -4.26 18.74
N ALA A 237 13.55 -4.88 18.45
CA ALA A 237 13.98 -5.11 17.07
C ALA A 237 13.03 -6.05 16.33
N GLN A 238 12.38 -6.97 17.03
CA GLN A 238 11.31 -7.80 16.51
C GLN A 238 9.96 -7.30 17.03
N GLN A 239 8.99 -7.12 16.14
CA GLN A 239 7.63 -6.73 16.50
C GLN A 239 6.59 -7.58 15.79
N HIS A 240 5.47 -7.85 16.47
CA HIS A 240 4.36 -8.66 15.97
C HIS A 240 3.04 -7.93 16.15
N ILE A 241 2.12 -8.13 15.22
CA ILE A 241 0.75 -7.66 15.34
C ILE A 241 -0.23 -8.68 14.75
N LEU A 242 -1.38 -8.80 15.41
CA LEU A 242 -2.57 -9.48 14.89
C LEU A 242 -3.74 -8.49 14.85
N VAL A 243 -4.21 -8.20 13.64
CA VAL A 243 -5.39 -7.37 13.34
C VAL A 243 -6.51 -8.30 12.87
N ARG A 244 -7.57 -8.47 13.67
CA ARG A 244 -8.63 -9.46 13.39
C ARG A 244 -9.59 -9.02 12.28
N ASP A 245 -10.05 -7.76 12.32
CA ASP A 245 -10.85 -7.15 11.26
C ASP A 245 -10.23 -5.81 10.86
N ALA A 246 -9.32 -5.87 9.88
CA ALA A 246 -8.58 -4.70 9.45
C ALA A 246 -9.47 -3.58 8.90
N HIS A 247 -10.67 -3.86 8.41
CA HIS A 247 -11.58 -2.80 7.95
C HIS A 247 -12.23 -2.05 9.10
N HIS A 248 -12.67 -2.78 10.13
CA HIS A 248 -13.38 -2.19 11.25
C HIS A 248 -12.44 -1.41 12.17
N VAL A 249 -11.26 -1.97 12.45
CA VAL A 249 -10.32 -1.37 13.41
C VAL A 249 -9.35 -0.38 12.79
N PHE A 250 -9.34 -0.22 11.45
CA PHE A 250 -8.35 0.62 10.75
C PHE A 250 -8.23 2.03 11.35
N ALA A 251 -9.37 2.66 11.66
CA ALA A 251 -9.38 4.04 12.15
C ALA A 251 -8.62 4.19 13.47
N GLU A 252 -8.86 3.27 14.41
CA GLU A 252 -8.37 3.32 15.78
C GLU A 252 -6.98 2.70 15.92
N GLU A 253 -6.73 1.60 15.20
CA GLU A 253 -5.55 0.78 15.40
C GLU A 253 -4.42 1.00 14.39
N LEU A 254 -4.73 1.45 13.17
CA LEU A 254 -3.74 1.48 12.07
C LEU A 254 -3.54 2.86 11.45
N SER A 255 -4.60 3.65 11.30
CA SER A 255 -4.60 4.84 10.44
C SER A 255 -3.54 5.86 10.84
N ALA A 256 -3.24 5.97 12.13
CA ALA A 256 -2.32 6.94 12.69
C ALA A 256 -0.86 6.46 12.71
N ALA A 257 -0.58 5.20 12.31
CA ALA A 257 0.76 4.65 12.31
C ALA A 257 1.60 5.26 11.19
N ARG A 258 2.63 6.02 11.55
CA ARG A 258 3.47 6.74 10.59
C ARG A 258 4.53 5.85 9.98
N THR A 259 4.92 6.21 8.76
CA THR A 259 6.08 5.65 8.10
C THR A 259 7.34 5.90 8.90
N PHE A 260 8.35 5.07 8.67
CA PHE A 260 9.57 5.08 9.44
C PHE A 260 10.78 4.72 8.59
N CYS A 261 11.96 5.10 9.07
CA CYS A 261 13.22 4.71 8.45
C CYS A 261 14.30 4.51 9.51
N LEU A 262 15.32 3.72 9.17
CA LEU A 262 16.54 3.65 9.96
C LEU A 262 17.48 4.80 9.55
N GLU A 263 18.08 5.47 10.52
CA GLU A 263 19.02 6.58 10.30
C GLU A 263 20.18 6.15 9.38
N SER A 264 20.66 4.92 9.55
CA SER A 264 21.73 4.32 8.74
C SER A 264 21.41 4.27 7.24
N GLN A 265 20.13 4.24 6.87
CA GLN A 265 19.67 4.18 5.47
C GLN A 265 19.58 5.56 4.82
N LEU A 266 19.40 6.64 5.61
CA LEU A 266 19.11 7.99 5.10
C LEU A 266 20.22 8.52 4.18
N ARG A 267 21.50 8.34 4.54
CA ARG A 267 22.62 8.77 3.69
C ARG A 267 22.60 8.10 2.32
N GLY A 268 22.24 6.82 2.27
CA GLY A 268 22.10 6.06 1.02
C GLY A 268 20.96 6.58 0.17
N LEU A 269 19.78 6.77 0.78
CA LEU A 269 18.60 7.30 0.12
C LEU A 269 18.84 8.72 -0.43
N TRP A 270 19.46 9.62 0.34
CA TRP A 270 19.74 10.98 -0.14
C TRP A 270 20.76 11.02 -1.28
N LYS A 271 21.79 10.15 -1.25
CA LYS A 271 22.73 10.01 -2.38
C LYS A 271 22.03 9.58 -3.67
N GLN A 272 20.95 8.81 -3.53
CA GLN A 272 20.07 8.37 -4.60
C GLN A 272 18.97 9.39 -4.97
N GLY A 273 18.97 10.57 -4.36
CA GLY A 273 17.92 11.57 -4.62
C GLY A 273 16.54 11.21 -4.04
N LEU A 274 16.47 10.26 -3.10
CA LEU A 274 15.25 9.78 -2.45
C LEU A 274 15.09 10.31 -1.03
N ALA A 275 13.91 10.12 -0.45
CA ALA A 275 13.52 10.61 0.88
C ALA A 275 13.76 12.13 1.06
N ARG A 276 13.70 12.91 -0.03
CA ARG A 276 14.00 14.35 -0.02
C ARG A 276 12.94 15.19 0.68
N GLY A 277 11.71 14.68 0.79
CA GLY A 277 10.63 15.30 1.55
C GLY A 277 10.48 14.74 2.97
N GLY A 278 11.32 13.79 3.36
CA GLY A 278 11.31 13.20 4.69
C GLY A 278 11.71 14.20 5.77
N SER A 279 10.97 14.19 6.87
CA SER A 279 11.24 14.99 8.06
C SER A 279 10.68 14.31 9.30
N ARG A 280 11.10 14.75 10.49
CA ARG A 280 10.54 14.25 11.77
C ARG A 280 9.03 14.50 11.94
N ARG A 281 8.43 15.35 11.08
CA ARG A 281 6.98 15.61 11.05
C ARG A 281 6.19 14.56 10.28
N ASN A 282 6.85 13.85 9.36
CA ASN A 282 6.19 12.92 8.44
C ASN A 282 6.83 11.53 8.39
N ALA A 283 7.85 11.26 9.18
CA ALA A 283 8.42 9.93 9.36
C ALA A 283 9.05 9.79 10.75
N LEU A 284 8.96 8.60 11.32
CA LEU A 284 9.74 8.20 12.50
C LEU A 284 11.16 7.81 12.07
N VAL A 285 12.17 8.29 12.79
CA VAL A 285 13.56 7.95 12.49
C VAL A 285 14.12 7.18 13.67
N PHE A 286 14.64 5.98 13.40
CA PHE A 286 15.25 5.12 14.40
C PHE A 286 16.74 4.99 14.16
N SER A 287 17.55 5.23 15.19
CA SER A 287 18.92 4.76 15.20
C SER A 287 18.95 3.29 15.62
N GLN A 288 19.93 2.56 15.10
CA GLN A 288 20.11 1.14 15.39
C GLN A 288 21.48 0.96 16.02
N LYS A 289 21.51 0.37 17.22
CA LYS A 289 22.75 -0.02 17.88
C LYS A 289 22.75 -1.53 18.06
N ARG A 290 23.82 -2.18 17.62
CA ARG A 290 24.08 -3.59 17.93
C ARG A 290 24.93 -3.64 19.20
N ASP A 291 24.54 -4.50 20.12
CA ASP A 291 25.34 -4.85 21.29
C ASP A 291 26.41 -5.86 20.85
N ASP A 292 27.67 -5.56 21.14
CA ASP A 292 28.81 -6.34 20.63
C ASP A 292 28.92 -7.71 21.34
N GLU A 293 28.44 -7.83 22.58
CA GLU A 293 28.55 -9.06 23.38
C GLU A 293 27.40 -10.02 23.10
N SER A 294 26.16 -9.53 23.17
CA SER A 294 24.95 -10.33 22.96
C SER A 294 24.55 -10.45 21.49
N GLY A 295 25.07 -9.59 20.61
CA GLY A 295 24.64 -9.46 19.23
C GLY A 295 23.24 -8.86 19.06
N ALA A 296 22.58 -8.49 20.16
CA ALA A 296 21.23 -7.95 20.17
C ALA A 296 21.16 -6.59 19.48
N VAL A 297 20.05 -6.33 18.81
CA VAL A 297 19.79 -5.04 18.18
C VAL A 297 18.83 -4.24 19.02
N GLN A 298 19.21 -3.01 19.34
CA GLN A 298 18.35 -2.03 19.97
C GLN A 298 18.01 -0.92 18.97
N LEU A 299 16.72 -0.64 18.83
CA LEU A 299 16.24 0.53 18.11
C LEU A 299 16.00 1.66 19.10
N THR A 300 16.41 2.88 18.73
CA THR A 300 16.17 4.08 19.53
C THR A 300 15.51 5.13 18.67
N LEU A 301 14.32 5.58 19.06
CA LEU A 301 13.64 6.68 18.39
C LEU A 301 14.44 7.98 18.55
N GLU A 302 14.61 8.70 17.46
CA GLU A 302 15.30 9.99 17.43
C GLU A 302 14.73 10.99 18.44
N ARG A 303 15.61 11.84 19.00
CA ARG A 303 15.22 12.84 20.01
C ARG A 303 14.16 13.79 19.46
N HIS A 304 13.24 14.21 20.32
CA HIS A 304 12.11 15.10 20.02
C HIS A 304 11.03 14.49 19.10
N GLN A 305 11.01 13.16 18.96
CA GLN A 305 9.86 12.43 18.43
C GLN A 305 9.21 11.61 19.56
N ALA A 306 7.92 11.38 19.43
CA ALA A 306 7.17 10.44 20.26
C ALA A 306 6.37 9.53 19.33
N ALA A 307 6.39 8.23 19.62
CA ALA A 307 5.54 7.27 18.93
C ALA A 307 4.07 7.46 19.39
N ARG A 308 3.13 7.28 18.46
CA ARG A 308 1.68 7.25 18.69
C ARG A 308 1.23 5.91 19.26
N PHE A 309 1.97 4.85 18.93
CA PHE A 309 1.77 3.48 19.42
C PHE A 309 3.11 2.88 19.85
N ALA A 310 3.10 1.93 20.78
CA ALA A 310 4.30 1.20 21.20
C ALA A 310 4.92 0.39 20.04
N ASP A 311 4.05 -0.14 19.21
CA ASP A 311 4.23 -1.01 18.06
C ASP A 311 3.95 -0.26 16.73
N GLU A 312 4.21 1.05 16.68
CA GLU A 312 3.85 1.90 15.53
C GLU A 312 4.46 1.44 14.20
N MET A 313 5.67 0.86 14.21
CA MET A 313 6.32 0.38 12.98
C MET A 313 5.59 -0.81 12.36
N VAL A 314 5.20 -1.80 13.19
CA VAL A 314 4.48 -3.00 12.71
C VAL A 314 3.03 -2.67 12.32
N ARG A 315 2.38 -1.73 13.03
CA ARG A 315 1.10 -1.15 12.62
C ARG A 315 1.19 -0.45 11.27
N HIS A 316 2.27 0.29 11.02
CA HIS A 316 2.49 0.92 9.72
C HIS A 316 2.65 -0.12 8.60
N LYS A 317 3.32 -1.25 8.87
CA LYS A 317 3.38 -2.35 7.90
C LYS A 317 2.02 -3.00 7.63
N ALA A 318 1.14 -3.10 8.62
CA ALA A 318 -0.23 -3.55 8.39
C ALA A 318 -1.03 -2.53 7.56
N LEU A 319 -0.81 -1.22 7.77
CA LEU A 319 -1.37 -0.16 6.93
C LEU A 319 -0.88 -0.27 5.47
N ASP A 320 0.43 -0.42 5.24
CA ASP A 320 1.01 -0.62 3.91
C ASP A 320 0.38 -1.83 3.20
N VAL A 321 0.23 -2.96 3.92
CA VAL A 321 -0.43 -4.18 3.40
C VAL A 321 -1.86 -3.88 2.93
N MET A 322 -2.66 -3.15 3.71
CA MET A 322 -4.02 -2.78 3.27
C MET A 322 -4.01 -1.92 2.00
N GLY A 323 -3.04 -1.01 1.88
CA GLY A 323 -2.87 -0.18 0.70
C GLY A 323 -2.52 -0.99 -0.55
N ASP A 324 -1.56 -1.91 -0.43
CA ASP A 324 -1.14 -2.76 -1.55
C ASP A 324 -2.23 -3.76 -1.95
N LEU A 325 -2.90 -4.39 -0.98
CA LEU A 325 -3.98 -5.33 -1.24
C LEU A 325 -5.18 -4.68 -1.95
N ARG A 326 -5.37 -3.35 -1.79
CA ARG A 326 -6.40 -2.59 -2.52
C ARG A 326 -6.24 -2.68 -4.04
N LEU A 327 -5.01 -2.89 -4.52
CA LEU A 327 -4.69 -2.99 -5.95
C LEU A 327 -5.22 -4.29 -6.59
N ALA A 328 -5.81 -5.19 -5.81
CA ALA A 328 -6.64 -6.28 -6.33
C ALA A 328 -7.92 -5.77 -7.06
N GLY A 329 -8.26 -4.48 -6.90
CA GLY A 329 -9.43 -3.87 -7.56
C GLY A 329 -10.75 -4.06 -6.81
N GLY A 330 -10.71 -4.79 -5.69
CA GLY A 330 -11.84 -5.07 -4.78
C GLY A 330 -11.41 -5.04 -3.31
N ILE A 331 -12.21 -5.64 -2.44
CA ILE A 331 -11.88 -5.85 -1.03
C ILE A 331 -11.57 -7.33 -0.84
N LEU A 332 -10.37 -7.67 -0.36
CA LEU A 332 -10.02 -9.06 -0.11
C LEU A 332 -10.59 -9.53 1.24
N ALA A 333 -11.32 -10.64 1.23
CA ALA A 333 -11.63 -11.42 2.42
C ALA A 333 -10.63 -12.59 2.49
N ALA A 334 -9.72 -12.52 3.44
CA ALA A 334 -8.57 -13.41 3.55
C ALA A 334 -7.90 -13.29 4.93
N THR A 335 -7.05 -14.26 5.25
CA THR A 335 -6.02 -14.12 6.28
C THR A 335 -4.70 -13.82 5.60
N TYR A 336 -4.15 -12.64 5.83
CA TYR A 336 -2.80 -12.26 5.41
C TYR A 336 -1.81 -12.58 6.54
N ARG A 337 -0.76 -13.34 6.23
CA ARG A 337 0.34 -13.66 7.15
C ARG A 337 1.68 -13.31 6.54
N ALA A 338 2.57 -12.66 7.28
CA ALA A 338 3.91 -12.36 6.75
C ALA A 338 5.01 -12.29 7.81
N SER A 339 6.23 -12.59 7.37
CA SER A 339 7.46 -12.25 8.07
C SER A 339 8.29 -11.31 7.20
N GLN A 340 8.62 -10.15 7.77
CA GLN A 340 9.27 -9.03 7.10
C GLN A 340 8.58 -8.66 5.77
N PRO A 341 7.30 -8.24 5.81
CA PRO A 341 6.55 -7.88 4.61
C PRO A 341 7.19 -6.72 3.85
N SER A 342 6.94 -6.68 2.55
CA SER A 342 7.34 -5.58 1.66
C SER A 342 6.29 -5.39 0.57
N HIS A 343 6.25 -4.21 -0.03
CA HIS A 343 5.35 -3.93 -1.16
C HIS A 343 5.51 -4.98 -2.27
N ALA A 344 6.74 -5.37 -2.59
CA ALA A 344 7.01 -6.41 -3.58
C ALA A 344 6.36 -7.77 -3.25
N LEU A 345 6.42 -8.21 -1.98
CA LEU A 345 5.77 -9.47 -1.56
C LEU A 345 4.25 -9.33 -1.56
N ASN A 346 3.72 -8.19 -1.11
CA ASN A 346 2.29 -7.92 -1.09
C ASN A 346 1.69 -7.96 -2.50
N LEU A 347 2.36 -7.30 -3.44
CA LEU A 347 1.94 -7.22 -4.83
C LEU A 347 2.08 -8.56 -5.56
N ALA A 348 3.15 -9.32 -5.27
CA ALA A 348 3.29 -10.68 -5.79
C ALA A 348 2.16 -11.60 -5.30
N LEU A 349 1.65 -11.41 -4.07
CA LEU A 349 0.46 -12.12 -3.59
C LEU A 349 -0.79 -11.70 -4.35
N VAL A 350 -1.00 -10.41 -4.58
CA VAL A 350 -2.15 -9.92 -5.35
C VAL A 350 -2.12 -10.49 -6.77
N GLU A 351 -0.96 -10.49 -7.43
CA GLU A 351 -0.79 -11.13 -8.75
C GLU A 351 -1.12 -12.63 -8.69
N LYS A 352 -0.59 -13.35 -7.69
CA LYS A 352 -0.90 -14.76 -7.46
C LYS A 352 -2.39 -15.04 -7.29
N VAL A 353 -3.17 -14.14 -6.67
CA VAL A 353 -4.63 -14.31 -6.58
C VAL A 353 -5.24 -14.44 -7.98
N PHE A 354 -4.76 -13.68 -8.97
CA PHE A 354 -5.34 -13.67 -10.31
C PHE A 354 -4.71 -14.66 -11.30
N GLU A 355 -3.68 -15.43 -10.91
CA GLU A 355 -3.10 -16.50 -11.75
C GLU A 355 -4.10 -17.62 -12.10
N SER A 356 -5.15 -17.80 -11.27
CA SER A 356 -6.14 -18.85 -11.48
C SER A 356 -7.50 -18.45 -10.88
N GLY A 357 -8.59 -18.65 -11.64
CA GLY A 357 -9.94 -18.43 -11.13
C GLY A 357 -10.33 -19.31 -9.93
N ALA A 358 -9.59 -20.38 -9.64
CA ALA A 358 -9.79 -21.20 -8.45
C ALA A 358 -9.19 -20.58 -7.17
N ASN A 359 -8.40 -19.51 -7.27
CA ASN A 359 -7.79 -18.83 -6.12
C ASN A 359 -8.77 -17.95 -5.35
N TYR A 360 -9.82 -17.47 -6.00
CA TYR A 360 -10.75 -16.52 -5.42
C TYR A 360 -12.19 -16.79 -5.86
N ALA A 361 -13.14 -16.31 -5.07
CA ALA A 361 -14.53 -16.19 -5.47
C ALA A 361 -14.97 -14.76 -5.26
N VAL A 362 -15.81 -14.27 -6.16
CA VAL A 362 -16.53 -13.01 -5.97
C VAL A 362 -17.68 -13.28 -5.00
N VAL A 363 -17.78 -12.49 -3.92
CA VAL A 363 -18.77 -12.64 -2.84
C VAL A 363 -19.39 -11.33 -2.37
#